data_AF-A0A0F9Z224-F1
#
_entry.id   AF-A0A0F9Z224-F1
#
_cell.length_a   1.000
_cell.length_b   1.000
_cell.length_c   1.000
_cell.angle_alpha   90.00
_cell.angle_beta   90.00
_cell.angle_gamma   90.00
#
_symmetry.space_group_name_H-M   'P 1'
#
loop_
_entity.id
_entity.type
_entity.pdbx_description
1 polymer ?
#
loop_
_entity_poly.entity_id
_entity_poly.type
_entity_poly.pdbx_seq_one_letter_code
_entity_poly.pdbx_strand_id
1 'polypeptide(L)'
;MNKEEIKRFLENIANKKERTIVIIDYGNVEKWKNSLGWQIGIKELANLVKNFSYGKQFLRRFYYGADYGANDKAEKIIDWSRLILEKADMNRFEVVKKRVKYIHNTNNKYGFDKKCDLDVEMAVDLIKERENYDTIIIFSGDGDLMYAIKYLKEIYQKSCIVFGARNHVGREIYDAKKEKIIDDILYAEDFEYRLNRNRFQN
;
A
#
# COMPACT_ATOMS: atom_id res chain seq x y z
N MET A 1 11.13 -14.70 -4.84
CA MET A 1 12.42 -14.14 -5.27
C MET A 1 13.48 -14.38 -4.21
N ASN A 2 14.67 -14.81 -4.61
CA ASN A 2 15.85 -14.84 -3.74
C ASN A 2 16.51 -13.44 -3.64
N LYS A 3 17.56 -13.31 -2.83
CA LYS A 3 18.19 -12.00 -2.56
C LYS A 3 18.86 -11.41 -3.81
N GLU A 4 19.46 -12.23 -4.65
CA GLU A 4 20.10 -11.85 -5.90
C GLU A 4 19.09 -11.32 -6.91
N GLU A 5 17.96 -12.01 -7.06
CA GLU A 5 16.83 -11.58 -7.88
C GLU A 5 16.28 -10.23 -7.40
N ILE A 6 16.11 -10.07 -6.08
CA ILE A 6 15.66 -8.80 -5.50
C ILE A 6 16.67 -7.70 -5.77
N LYS A 7 17.97 -7.96 -5.63
CA LYS A 7 19.02 -6.98 -5.93
C LYS A 7 18.92 -6.50 -7.38
N ARG A 8 18.83 -7.43 -8.33
CA ARG A 8 18.68 -7.10 -9.77
C ARG A 8 17.41 -6.30 -10.04
N PHE A 9 16.30 -6.68 -9.41
CA PHE A 9 15.04 -5.94 -9.51
C PHE A 9 15.18 -4.49 -9.02
N LEU A 10 15.80 -4.30 -7.85
CA LEU A 10 16.06 -2.97 -7.28
C LEU A 10 17.01 -2.14 -8.14
N GLU A 11 17.99 -2.77 -8.81
CA GLU A 11 18.89 -2.09 -9.75
C GLU A 11 18.13 -1.65 -11.01
N ASN A 12 17.27 -2.50 -11.56
CA ASN A 12 16.48 -2.19 -12.75
C ASN A 12 15.49 -1.03 -12.54
N ILE A 13 14.88 -0.96 -11.37
CA ILE A 13 13.94 0.12 -11.04
C ILE A 13 14.65 1.41 -10.62
N ALA A 14 15.96 1.36 -10.32
CA ALA A 14 16.69 2.50 -9.80
C ALA A 14 16.73 3.69 -10.76
N ASN A 15 16.73 3.42 -12.06
CA ASN A 15 16.72 4.46 -13.11
C ASN A 15 15.33 5.09 -13.32
N LYS A 16 14.28 4.56 -12.68
CA LYS A 16 12.89 5.03 -12.82
C LYS A 16 12.40 5.80 -11.59
N LYS A 17 13.25 6.01 -10.57
CA LYS A 17 12.82 6.48 -9.24
C LYS A 17 12.14 7.85 -9.23
N GLU A 18 12.50 8.74 -10.13
CA GLU A 18 11.90 10.09 -10.18
C GLU A 18 10.50 10.09 -10.83
N ARG A 19 10.17 9.01 -11.54
CA ARG A 19 8.90 8.84 -12.27
C ARG A 19 8.17 7.57 -11.83
N THR A 20 8.29 7.23 -10.55
CA THR A 20 7.57 6.11 -9.94
C THR A 20 6.69 6.60 -8.81
N ILE A 21 5.39 6.37 -8.93
CA ILE A 21 4.43 6.53 -7.86
C ILE A 21 4.29 5.22 -7.08
N VAL A 22 4.32 5.32 -5.76
CA VAL A 22 4.09 4.21 -4.83
C VAL A 22 2.81 4.49 -4.06
N ILE A 23 1.87 3.56 -4.16
CA ILE A 23 0.58 3.55 -3.47
C ILE A 23 0.66 2.51 -2.36
N ILE A 24 0.49 2.95 -1.11
CA ILE A 24 0.46 2.04 0.04
C ILE A 24 -0.94 2.07 0.63
N ASP A 25 -1.71 1.02 0.37
CA ASP A 25 -2.94 0.76 1.09
C ASP A 25 -2.58 0.12 2.45
N TYR A 26 -2.34 0.97 3.46
CA TYR A 26 -1.88 0.46 4.74
C TYR A 26 -2.96 -0.35 5.47
N GLY A 27 -4.25 -0.12 5.17
CA GLY A 27 -5.35 -0.91 5.71
C GLY A 27 -5.29 -2.37 5.25
N ASN A 28 -4.85 -2.62 4.02
CA ASN A 28 -4.59 -3.97 3.51
C ASN A 28 -3.25 -4.52 4.02
N VAL A 29 -2.17 -3.73 3.93
CA VAL A 29 -0.82 -4.11 4.39
C VAL A 29 -0.78 -4.51 5.86
N GLU A 30 -1.49 -3.78 6.74
CA GLU A 30 -1.54 -4.10 8.18
C GLU A 30 -2.12 -5.50 8.43
N LYS A 31 -3.08 -5.94 7.60
CA LYS A 31 -3.75 -7.25 7.76
C LYS A 31 -2.85 -8.42 7.38
N TRP A 32 -1.81 -8.20 6.57
CA TRP A 32 -0.90 -9.28 6.16
C TRP A 32 -0.18 -9.95 7.32
N LYS A 33 -0.06 -9.28 8.48
CA LYS A 33 0.51 -9.88 9.69
C LYS A 33 -0.17 -11.19 10.09
N ASN A 34 -1.45 -11.35 9.75
CA ASN A 34 -2.25 -12.54 10.08
C ASN A 34 -1.78 -13.78 9.31
N SER A 35 -1.28 -13.64 8.08
CA SER A 35 -0.73 -14.77 7.31
C SER A 35 0.80 -14.86 7.42
N LEU A 36 1.48 -13.73 7.56
CA LEU A 36 2.94 -13.65 7.55
C LEU A 36 3.55 -14.15 8.86
N GLY A 37 2.84 -14.03 9.99
CA GLY A 37 3.41 -14.28 11.33
C GLY A 37 4.36 -13.19 11.83
N TRP A 38 4.64 -12.18 11.00
CA TRP A 38 5.39 -10.97 11.31
C TRP A 38 4.69 -9.75 10.72
N GLN A 39 5.05 -8.56 11.18
CA GLN A 39 4.41 -7.31 10.75
C GLN A 39 5.37 -6.46 9.92
N ILE A 40 4.85 -5.84 8.86
CA ILE A 40 5.59 -4.84 8.10
C ILE A 40 5.77 -3.59 8.95
N GLY A 41 7.01 -3.17 9.14
CA GLY A 41 7.31 -1.93 9.84
C GLY A 41 7.23 -0.73 8.89
N ILE A 42 6.64 0.40 9.35
CA ILE A 42 6.49 1.61 8.52
C ILE A 42 7.85 2.19 8.11
N LYS A 43 8.84 2.14 9.01
CA LYS A 43 10.21 2.60 8.75
C LYS A 43 10.90 1.70 7.71
N GLU A 44 10.74 0.40 7.85
CA GLU A 44 11.27 -0.63 6.97
C GLU A 44 10.65 -0.52 5.58
N LEU A 45 9.33 -0.35 5.50
CA LEU A 45 8.61 -0.05 4.27
C LEU A 45 9.12 1.23 3.62
N ALA A 46 9.28 2.32 4.37
CA ALA A 46 9.83 3.57 3.85
C ALA A 46 11.24 3.39 3.28
N ASN A 47 12.09 2.61 3.95
CA ASN A 47 13.43 2.30 3.48
C ASN A 47 13.42 1.49 2.18
N LEU A 48 12.47 0.56 2.03
CA LEU A 48 12.26 -0.14 0.77
C LEU A 48 11.79 0.84 -0.32
N VAL A 49 10.77 1.66 -0.03
CA VAL A 49 10.15 2.61 -0.96
C VAL A 49 11.13 3.65 -1.50
N LYS A 50 12.15 4.05 -0.73
CA LYS A 50 13.25 4.91 -1.23
C LYS A 50 14.06 4.28 -2.37
N ASN A 51 13.99 2.95 -2.55
CA ASN A 51 14.57 2.29 -3.72
C ASN A 51 13.69 2.40 -4.96
N PHE A 52 12.42 2.78 -4.80
CA PHE A 52 11.43 2.85 -5.87
C PHE A 52 11.10 4.27 -6.27
N SER A 53 11.03 5.19 -5.31
CA SER A 53 10.60 6.57 -5.54
C SER A 53 11.46 7.54 -4.77
N TYR A 54 11.91 8.61 -5.43
CA TYR A 54 12.78 9.64 -4.86
C TYR A 54 12.35 11.06 -5.30
N GLY A 55 12.82 12.08 -4.58
CA GLY A 55 12.53 13.48 -4.86
C GLY A 55 11.15 13.90 -4.35
N LYS A 56 10.13 13.82 -5.20
CA LYS A 56 8.78 14.34 -4.95
C LYS A 56 8.04 13.50 -3.88
N GLN A 57 7.63 14.10 -2.76
CA GLN A 57 6.96 13.40 -1.65
C GLN A 57 5.60 12.81 -2.04
N PHE A 58 4.84 13.56 -2.84
CA PHE A 58 3.52 13.14 -3.30
C PHE A 58 3.53 11.86 -4.14
N LEU A 59 4.70 11.41 -4.63
CA LEU A 59 4.83 10.11 -5.31
C LEU A 59 4.95 8.92 -4.35
N ARG A 60 4.91 9.13 -3.03
CA ARG A 60 4.97 8.08 -2.00
C ARG A 60 3.72 8.18 -1.12
N ARG A 61 2.56 7.81 -1.66
CA ARG A 61 1.25 7.96 -1.03
C ARG A 61 0.99 6.82 -0.03
N PHE A 62 0.56 7.18 1.16
CA PHE A 62 0.23 6.28 2.26
C PHE A 62 -1.22 6.49 2.68
N TYR A 63 -2.07 5.52 2.38
CA TYR A 63 -3.51 5.56 2.59
C TYR A 63 -3.85 4.82 3.88
N TYR A 64 -4.56 5.49 4.78
CA TYR A 64 -4.91 4.92 6.08
C TYR A 64 -6.29 5.34 6.61
N GLY A 65 -7.03 4.35 7.12
CA GLY A 65 -8.25 4.58 7.89
C GLY A 65 -7.91 5.03 9.31
N ALA A 66 -8.07 6.32 9.59
CA ALA A 66 -7.86 6.89 10.92
C ALA A 66 -9.05 6.56 11.85
N ASP A 67 -8.77 5.88 12.96
CA ASP A 67 -9.76 5.48 13.93
C ASP A 67 -9.89 6.51 15.06
N TYR A 68 -11.13 6.94 15.31
CA TYR A 68 -11.48 7.93 16.35
C TYR A 68 -12.22 7.29 17.53
N GLY A 69 -12.39 5.96 17.53
CA GLY A 69 -13.14 5.22 18.54
C GLY A 69 -14.56 4.88 18.09
N ALA A 70 -15.22 3.99 18.83
CA ALA A 70 -16.49 3.34 18.49
C ALA A 70 -17.74 4.24 18.62
N ASN A 71 -17.61 5.51 18.25
CA ASN A 71 -18.70 6.46 18.18
C ASN A 71 -18.38 7.49 17.10
N ASP A 72 -19.27 7.66 16.13
CA ASP A 72 -19.10 8.64 15.05
C ASP A 72 -19.02 10.09 15.55
N LYS A 73 -19.35 10.38 16.81
CA LYS A 73 -19.15 11.69 17.46
C LYS A 73 -17.78 11.87 18.12
N ALA A 74 -16.95 10.83 18.19
CA ALA A 74 -15.66 10.93 18.84
C ALA A 74 -14.69 11.83 18.05
N GLU A 75 -14.26 12.93 18.65
CA GLU A 75 -13.38 13.91 18.00
C GLU A 75 -11.90 13.56 18.12
N LYS A 76 -11.53 12.74 19.13
CA LYS A 76 -10.15 12.39 19.42
C LYS A 76 -9.75 11.11 18.70
N ILE A 77 -8.69 11.19 17.89
CA ILE A 77 -8.05 10.02 17.29
C ILE A 77 -7.46 9.10 18.36
N ILE A 78 -7.59 7.79 18.19
CA ILE A 78 -7.00 6.84 19.13
C ILE A 78 -5.47 6.82 18.99
N ASP A 79 -4.76 6.49 20.07
CA ASP A 79 -3.29 6.54 20.08
C ASP A 79 -2.64 5.67 19.01
N TRP A 80 -3.21 4.49 18.73
CA TRP A 80 -2.70 3.63 17.66
C TRP A 80 -2.71 4.32 16.30
N SER A 81 -3.88 4.83 15.87
CA SER A 81 -3.99 5.52 14.58
C SER A 81 -3.14 6.79 14.53
N ARG A 82 -3.03 7.53 15.64
CA ARG A 82 -2.12 8.67 15.75
C ARG A 82 -0.66 8.26 15.50
N LEU A 83 -0.19 7.21 16.16
CA LEU A 83 1.18 6.71 16.00
C LEU A 83 1.49 6.21 14.58
N ILE A 84 0.52 5.59 13.90
CA ILE A 84 0.67 5.17 12.50
C ILE A 84 0.84 6.39 11.59
N LEU A 85 -0.04 7.39 11.72
CA LEU A 85 0.03 8.62 10.93
C LEU A 85 1.34 9.39 11.19
N GLU A 86 1.72 9.57 12.45
CA GLU A 86 2.97 10.23 12.85
C GLU A 86 4.20 9.49 12.27
N LYS A 87 4.24 8.15 12.36
CA LYS A 87 5.34 7.38 11.79
C LYS A 87 5.40 7.48 10.27
N ALA A 88 4.26 7.48 9.59
CA ALA A 88 4.23 7.61 8.13
C ALA A 88 4.76 8.99 7.69
N ASP A 89 4.31 10.05 8.37
CA ASP A 89 4.76 11.42 8.13
C ASP A 89 6.26 11.61 8.41
N MET A 90 6.74 11.15 9.58
CA MET A 90 8.17 11.17 9.93
C MET A 90 9.05 10.42 8.92
N ASN A 91 8.50 9.43 8.22
CA ASN A 91 9.19 8.67 7.18
C ASN A 91 8.98 9.24 5.76
N ARG A 92 8.44 10.46 5.64
CA ARG A 92 8.26 11.22 4.39
C ARG A 92 7.34 10.53 3.37
N PHE A 93 6.32 9.85 3.86
CA PHE A 93 5.17 9.52 3.04
C PHE A 93 4.26 10.73 2.90
N GLU A 94 3.56 10.83 1.79
CA GLU A 94 2.36 11.66 1.74
C GLU A 94 1.19 10.88 2.32
N VAL A 95 0.66 11.35 3.45
CA VAL A 95 -0.42 10.67 4.15
C VAL A 95 -1.79 11.13 3.64
N VAL A 96 -2.58 10.20 3.12
CA VAL A 96 -3.99 10.39 2.81
C VAL A 96 -4.79 9.59 3.83
N LYS A 97 -5.63 10.27 4.61
CA LYS A 97 -6.41 9.64 5.68
C LYS A 97 -7.90 9.86 5.50
N LYS A 98 -8.66 8.85 5.88
CA LYS A 98 -10.13 8.88 5.94
C LYS A 98 -10.57 8.32 7.28
N ARG A 99 -11.67 8.84 7.81
CA ARG A 99 -12.18 8.38 9.11
C ARG A 99 -12.82 7.00 8.97
N VAL A 100 -12.46 6.09 9.88
CA VAL A 100 -13.12 4.77 9.99
C VAL A 100 -14.58 4.96 10.40
N LYS A 101 -15.50 4.28 9.70
CA LYS A 101 -16.92 4.24 10.02
C LYS A 101 -17.24 3.01 10.87
N TYR A 102 -18.12 3.19 11.84
CA TYR A 102 -18.63 2.12 12.69
C TYR A 102 -20.06 1.76 12.26
N ILE A 103 -20.21 0.64 11.57
CA ILE A 103 -21.50 0.18 11.08
C ILE A 103 -22.07 -0.82 12.08
N HIS A 104 -23.26 -0.56 12.61
CA HIS A 104 -23.92 -1.49 13.53
C HIS A 104 -24.09 -2.88 12.88
N ASN A 105 -23.62 -3.91 13.57
CA ASN A 105 -23.74 -5.31 13.14
C ASN A 105 -23.94 -6.20 14.37
N THR A 106 -25.16 -6.70 14.55
CA THR A 106 -25.55 -7.57 15.67
C THR A 106 -24.85 -8.92 15.68
N ASN A 107 -24.33 -9.37 14.53
CA ASN A 107 -23.62 -10.65 14.40
C ASN A 107 -22.12 -10.51 14.76
N ASN A 108 -21.61 -9.28 14.85
CA ASN A 108 -20.25 -9.04 15.28
C ASN A 108 -20.20 -9.03 16.83
N LYS A 109 -19.19 -9.69 17.42
CA LYS A 109 -18.98 -9.74 18.88
C LYS A 109 -18.96 -8.34 19.53
N TYR A 110 -18.53 -7.32 18.81
CA TYR A 110 -18.44 -5.95 19.30
C TYR A 110 -19.70 -5.10 19.00
N GLY A 111 -20.70 -5.66 18.31
CA GLY A 111 -21.92 -4.95 17.90
C GLY A 111 -21.75 -4.03 16.69
N PHE A 112 -20.55 -3.99 16.09
CA PHE A 112 -20.25 -3.17 14.91
C PHE A 112 -19.16 -3.77 14.03
N ASP A 113 -19.18 -3.42 12.75
CA ASP A 113 -18.09 -3.59 11.81
C ASP A 113 -17.39 -2.25 11.58
N LYS A 114 -16.05 -2.28 11.53
CA LYS A 114 -15.25 -1.15 11.08
C LYS A 114 -15.15 -1.18 9.56
N LYS A 115 -15.53 -0.08 8.89
CA LYS A 115 -15.40 0.07 7.44
C LYS A 115 -14.59 1.32 7.10
N CYS A 116 -13.60 1.15 6.24
CA CYS A 116 -12.84 2.24 5.64
C CYS A 116 -12.13 1.71 4.39
N ASP A 117 -12.66 2.07 3.23
CA ASP A 117 -12.02 1.95 1.92
C ASP A 117 -11.43 3.30 1.51
N LEU A 118 -10.32 3.27 0.79
CA LEU A 118 -9.65 4.45 0.21
C LEU A 118 -9.45 4.28 -1.30
N ASP A 119 -10.14 3.31 -1.92
CA ASP A 119 -9.92 2.92 -3.32
C ASP A 119 -10.25 4.05 -4.29
N VAL A 120 -11.30 4.84 -3.98
CA VAL A 120 -11.67 6.02 -4.77
C VAL A 120 -10.59 7.09 -4.68
N GLU A 121 -10.11 7.40 -3.48
CA GLU A 121 -9.05 8.38 -3.25
C GLU A 121 -7.76 7.95 -3.98
N MET A 122 -7.38 6.67 -3.85
CA MET A 122 -6.23 6.08 -4.56
C MET A 122 -6.37 6.18 -6.09
N ALA A 123 -7.52 5.81 -6.65
CA ALA A 123 -7.77 5.86 -8.08
C ALA A 123 -7.73 7.31 -8.63
N VAL A 124 -8.34 8.25 -7.91
CA VAL A 124 -8.35 9.68 -8.28
C VAL A 124 -6.93 10.25 -8.25
N ASP A 125 -6.14 9.95 -7.21
CA ASP A 125 -4.78 10.45 -7.09
C ASP A 125 -3.86 9.90 -8.18
N LEU A 126 -4.01 8.62 -8.56
CA LEU A 126 -3.30 8.06 -9.72
C LEU A 126 -3.61 8.84 -11.00
N ILE A 127 -4.89 9.11 -11.28
CA ILE A 127 -5.29 9.84 -12.49
C ILE A 127 -4.82 11.30 -12.46
N LYS A 128 -4.90 11.98 -11.31
CA LYS A 128 -4.44 13.36 -11.13
C LYS A 128 -2.94 13.48 -11.37
N GLU A 129 -2.16 12.55 -10.85
CA GLU A 129 -0.70 12.59 -10.90
C GLU A 129 -0.09 11.92 -12.14
N ARG A 130 -0.91 11.43 -13.08
CA ARG A 130 -0.46 10.62 -14.22
C ARG A 130 0.68 11.22 -15.07
N GLU A 131 0.84 12.54 -15.11
CA GLU A 131 1.93 13.20 -15.86
C GLU A 131 3.27 13.14 -15.11
N ASN A 132 3.22 12.93 -13.79
CA ASN A 132 4.37 12.95 -12.88
C ASN A 132 5.07 11.59 -12.74
N TYR A 133 4.52 10.51 -13.30
CA TYR A 133 5.09 9.16 -13.19
C TYR A 133 4.85 8.33 -14.46
N ASP A 134 5.65 7.27 -14.64
CA ASP A 134 5.47 6.24 -15.67
C ASP A 134 5.23 4.86 -15.05
N THR A 135 5.74 4.64 -13.84
CA THR A 135 5.63 3.36 -13.13
C THR A 135 4.80 3.52 -11.86
N ILE A 136 3.95 2.53 -11.61
CA ILE A 136 3.10 2.41 -10.43
C ILE A 136 3.61 1.20 -9.63
N ILE A 137 3.77 1.37 -8.33
CA ILE A 137 3.96 0.26 -7.39
C ILE A 137 2.84 0.33 -6.36
N ILE A 138 2.07 -0.74 -6.24
CA ILE A 138 0.95 -0.82 -5.30
C ILE A 138 1.31 -1.81 -4.19
N PHE A 139 1.23 -1.41 -2.93
CA PHE A 139 1.21 -2.31 -1.79
C PHE A 139 -0.24 -2.52 -1.37
N SER A 140 -0.86 -3.53 -1.97
CA SER A 140 -2.19 -4.03 -1.63
C SER A 140 -2.38 -5.40 -2.25
N GLY A 141 -3.14 -6.25 -1.59
CA GLY A 141 -3.65 -7.50 -2.15
C GLY A 141 -5.06 -7.38 -2.72
N ASP A 142 -5.65 -6.18 -2.73
CA ASP A 142 -7.01 -5.93 -3.23
C ASP A 142 -7.03 -5.63 -4.74
N GLY A 143 -8.04 -6.17 -5.43
CA GLY A 143 -8.25 -6.03 -6.87
C GLY A 143 -8.98 -4.76 -7.28
N ASP A 144 -9.57 -4.01 -6.36
CA ASP A 144 -10.48 -2.89 -6.67
C ASP A 144 -9.83 -1.76 -7.50
N LEU A 145 -8.50 -1.59 -7.40
CA LEU A 145 -7.76 -0.62 -8.21
C LEU A 145 -7.50 -1.08 -9.66
N MET A 146 -7.68 -2.37 -9.99
CA MET A 146 -7.29 -2.91 -11.31
C MET A 146 -8.02 -2.22 -12.47
N TYR A 147 -9.23 -1.73 -12.26
CA TYR A 147 -9.94 -0.93 -13.27
C TYR A 147 -9.21 0.38 -13.60
N ALA A 148 -8.77 1.13 -12.59
CA ALA A 148 -8.01 2.36 -12.78
C ALA A 148 -6.63 2.06 -13.41
N ILE A 149 -5.97 0.98 -13.00
CA ILE A 149 -4.68 0.56 -13.56
C ILE A 149 -4.81 0.18 -15.03
N LYS A 150 -5.87 -0.54 -15.42
CA LYS A 150 -6.17 -0.85 -16.81
C LYS A 150 -6.30 0.41 -17.66
N TYR A 151 -7.09 1.38 -17.20
CA TYR A 151 -7.21 2.67 -17.90
C TYR A 151 -5.85 3.38 -18.06
N LEU A 152 -5.04 3.42 -17.00
CA LEU A 152 -3.72 4.05 -17.02
C LEU A 152 -2.73 3.31 -17.95
N LYS A 153 -2.79 1.98 -18.01
CA LYS A 153 -2.00 1.15 -18.92
C LYS A 153 -2.40 1.42 -20.38
N GLU A 154 -3.69 1.38 -20.69
CA GLU A 154 -4.19 1.48 -22.07
C GLU A 154 -3.99 2.89 -22.65
N ILE A 155 -4.35 3.93 -21.89
CA ILE A 155 -4.36 5.31 -22.38
C ILE A 155 -2.99 5.99 -22.24
N TYR A 156 -2.27 5.72 -21.15
CA TYR A 156 -1.03 6.43 -20.81
C TYR A 156 0.20 5.52 -20.70
N GLN A 157 0.07 4.25 -21.11
CA GLN A 157 1.16 3.27 -21.20
C GLN A 157 1.92 3.11 -19.88
N LYS A 158 1.23 3.27 -18.74
CA LYS A 158 1.84 3.13 -17.42
C LYS A 158 2.25 1.68 -17.14
N SER A 159 3.39 1.49 -16.52
CA SER A 159 3.82 0.21 -15.95
C SER A 159 3.27 0.05 -14.53
N CYS A 160 2.96 -1.17 -14.12
CA CYS A 160 2.42 -1.43 -12.79
C CYS A 160 2.96 -2.73 -12.19
N ILE A 161 3.43 -2.67 -10.95
CA ILE A 161 3.84 -3.83 -10.16
C ILE A 161 3.03 -3.82 -8.86
N VAL A 162 2.51 -4.98 -8.47
CA VAL A 162 1.76 -5.14 -7.22
C VAL A 162 2.59 -5.92 -6.20
N PHE A 163 2.68 -5.40 -4.99
CA PHE A 163 3.17 -6.10 -3.81
C PHE A 163 1.97 -6.61 -3.01
N GLY A 164 1.96 -7.92 -2.74
CA GLY A 164 0.99 -8.57 -1.87
C GLY A 164 1.66 -9.51 -0.85
N ALA A 165 0.87 -10.11 0.04
CA ALA A 165 1.26 -11.33 0.75
C ALA A 165 0.60 -12.52 0.06
N ARG A 166 1.28 -13.68 -0.06
CA ARG A 166 0.86 -14.80 -0.94
C ARG A 166 -0.57 -15.26 -0.73
N ASN A 167 -1.06 -15.24 0.51
CA ASN A 167 -2.42 -15.66 0.88
C ASN A 167 -3.42 -14.51 1.00
N HIS A 168 -3.05 -13.31 0.55
CA HIS A 168 -3.87 -12.10 0.60
C HIS A 168 -3.98 -11.39 -0.75
N VAL A 169 -3.54 -12.01 -1.86
CA VAL A 169 -3.71 -11.46 -3.21
C VAL A 169 -5.04 -11.95 -3.79
N GLY A 170 -5.93 -11.01 -4.13
CA GLY A 170 -7.19 -11.26 -4.80
C GLY A 170 -7.01 -11.85 -6.20
N ARG A 171 -8.03 -12.59 -6.66
CA ARG A 171 -8.01 -13.26 -7.97
C ARG A 171 -7.85 -12.27 -9.11
N GLU A 172 -8.46 -11.10 -8.98
CA GLU A 172 -8.46 -10.00 -9.92
C GLU A 172 -7.04 -9.51 -10.26
N ILE A 173 -6.10 -9.56 -9.30
CA ILE A 173 -4.70 -9.19 -9.53
C ILE A 173 -4.00 -10.25 -10.39
N TYR A 174 -4.28 -11.55 -10.16
CA TYR A 174 -3.75 -12.62 -11.00
C TYR A 174 -4.31 -12.56 -12.42
N ASP A 175 -5.61 -12.29 -12.55
CA ASP A 175 -6.26 -12.09 -13.84
C ASP A 175 -5.65 -10.86 -14.55
N ALA A 176 -5.44 -9.75 -13.85
CA ALA A 176 -4.76 -8.57 -14.37
C ALA A 176 -3.32 -8.86 -14.87
N LYS A 177 -2.56 -9.72 -14.16
CA LYS A 177 -1.24 -10.17 -14.62
C LYS A 177 -1.34 -11.00 -15.89
N LYS A 178 -2.29 -11.94 -15.96
CA LYS A 178 -2.53 -12.79 -17.13
C LYS A 178 -2.94 -11.95 -18.36
N GLU A 179 -3.74 -10.91 -18.14
CA GLU A 179 -4.17 -9.94 -19.15
C GLU A 179 -3.10 -8.88 -19.47
N LYS A 180 -1.94 -8.91 -18.82
CA LYS A 180 -0.84 -7.94 -18.98
C LYS A 180 -1.24 -6.49 -18.64
N ILE A 181 -2.25 -6.33 -17.79
CA ILE A 181 -2.65 -5.04 -17.20
C ILE A 181 -1.58 -4.58 -16.20
N ILE A 182 -1.05 -5.53 -15.41
CA ILE A 182 0.11 -5.34 -14.55
C ILE A 182 1.29 -6.16 -15.07
N ASP A 183 2.50 -5.67 -14.79
CA ASP A 183 3.73 -6.27 -15.28
C ASP A 183 4.19 -7.43 -14.38
N ASP A 184 4.03 -7.30 -13.04
CA ASP A 184 4.41 -8.36 -12.10
C ASP A 184 3.67 -8.29 -10.76
N ILE A 185 3.73 -9.40 -10.01
CA ILE A 185 3.28 -9.53 -8.62
C ILE A 185 4.49 -9.96 -7.78
N LEU A 186 4.83 -9.15 -6.80
CA LEU A 186 5.90 -9.37 -5.82
C LEU A 186 5.29 -9.70 -4.46
N TYR A 187 6.02 -10.47 -3.66
CA TYR A 187 5.52 -10.99 -2.38
C TYR A 187 6.30 -10.46 -1.20
N ALA A 188 5.60 -9.94 -0.19
CA ALA A 188 6.20 -9.35 1.01
C ALA A 188 7.14 -10.31 1.75
N GLU A 189 6.82 -11.60 1.77
CA GLU A 189 7.62 -12.71 2.31
C GLU A 189 9.04 -12.73 1.72
N ASP A 190 9.18 -12.52 0.41
CA ASP A 190 10.48 -12.52 -0.26
C ASP A 190 11.35 -11.34 0.20
N PHE A 191 10.68 -10.28 0.66
CA PHE A 191 11.27 -9.05 1.17
C PHE A 191 11.26 -8.98 2.69
N GLU A 192 11.01 -10.09 3.41
CA GLU A 192 10.93 -10.10 4.87
C GLU A 192 12.18 -9.48 5.50
N TYR A 193 13.37 -9.85 5.01
CA TYR A 193 14.63 -9.30 5.50
C TYR A 193 14.74 -7.78 5.32
N ARG A 194 13.89 -7.12 4.54
CA ARG A 194 13.81 -5.65 4.38
C ARG A 194 12.59 -5.03 5.05
N LEU A 195 11.51 -5.80 5.26
CA LEU A 195 10.20 -5.30 5.68
C LEU A 195 9.84 -5.63 7.14
N ASN A 196 10.44 -6.66 7.74
CA ASN A 196 10.08 -7.11 9.08
C ASN A 196 10.41 -6.06 10.15
N ARG A 197 9.39 -5.61 10.89
CA ARG A 197 9.51 -4.58 11.94
C ARG A 197 10.53 -4.93 13.03
N ASN A 198 10.73 -6.21 13.32
CA ASN A 198 11.61 -6.63 14.41
C ASN A 198 13.08 -6.73 13.98
N ARG A 199 13.40 -6.42 12.71
CA ARG A 199 14.75 -6.56 12.16
C ARG A 199 15.84 -5.81 12.94
N PHE A 200 15.53 -4.61 13.43
CA PHE A 200 16.50 -3.74 14.10
C PHE A 200 16.25 -3.65 15.62
N GLN A 201 15.55 -4.63 16.20
CA GLN A 201 15.24 -4.67 17.63
C GLN A 201 16.20 -5.54 18.46
N ASN A 202 17.31 -5.97 17.85
CA ASN A 202 18.42 -6.65 18.52
C ASN A 202 19.63 -5.72 18.62
#